data_AF-A0A426VA41-F1
#
_entry.id   AF-A0A426VA41-F1
#
_cell.length_a   1.000
_cell.length_b   1.000
_cell.length_c   1.000
_cell.angle_alpha   90.00
_cell.angle_beta   90.00
_cell.angle_gamma   90.00
#
_symmetry.space_group_name_H-M   'P 1'
#
loop_
_entity.id
_entity.type
_entity.pdbx_description
1 polymer ?
#
loop_
_entity_poly.entity_id
_entity_poly.type
_entity_poly.pdbx_seq_one_letter_code
_entity_poly.pdbx_strand_id
1 'polypeptide(L)'
;MPTRAAGFISPRGTSAVADWFKRHPATHWSVERMQDATVLGRAEGKHFITIKLTPLRDGTRGLVSIIDLAKAAQEQPRLQARLAQWVSELPSGTRLMNHVASNDAGRLSEHLVLVNQQSEALNMRSVTAALVRRGFAVERTLDSSSIKTASPSASPDVKAPAGKAVLFKSGTREAVAVFFRGEGGQSAFTINTVIQEQP
;
A
#
# COMPACT_ATOMS: atom_id res chain seq x y z
N MET A 1 -8.04 10.30 7.18
CA MET A 1 -7.62 8.90 6.91
C MET A 1 -8.86 8.04 6.78
N PRO A 2 -8.90 7.04 5.88
CA PRO A 2 -9.97 6.05 5.93
C PRO A 2 -9.93 5.30 7.25
N THR A 3 -11.10 5.13 7.86
CA THR A 3 -11.30 4.28 9.03
C THR A 3 -11.03 2.82 8.67
N ARG A 4 -11.29 2.44 7.41
CA ARG A 4 -11.02 1.08 6.91
C ARG A 4 -10.61 1.11 5.45
N ALA A 5 -9.63 0.30 5.07
CA ALA A 5 -9.26 0.09 3.67
C ALA A 5 -9.03 -1.39 3.39
N ALA A 6 -9.47 -1.87 2.22
CA ALA A 6 -9.30 -3.26 1.81
C ALA A 6 -9.03 -3.34 0.30
N GLY A 7 -8.01 -4.11 -0.08
CA GLY A 7 -7.70 -4.41 -1.47
C GLY A 7 -8.40 -5.69 -1.93
N PHE A 8 -8.71 -5.78 -3.22
CA PHE A 8 -9.14 -7.01 -3.87
C PHE A 8 -8.62 -7.10 -5.31
N ILE A 9 -8.59 -8.32 -5.85
CA ILE A 9 -8.29 -8.59 -7.26
C ILE A 9 -9.51 -9.25 -7.89
N SER A 10 -9.88 -8.81 -9.08
CA SER A 10 -10.92 -9.42 -9.89
C SER A 10 -10.35 -9.80 -11.25
N PRO A 11 -10.67 -10.99 -11.81
CA PRO A 11 -10.31 -11.33 -13.18
C PRO A 11 -11.15 -10.54 -14.22
N ARG A 12 -12.15 -9.78 -13.77
CA ARG A 12 -13.01 -8.97 -14.64
C ARG A 12 -12.37 -7.62 -14.94
N GLY A 13 -12.65 -7.08 -16.12
CA GLY A 13 -12.25 -5.71 -16.48
C GLY A 13 -12.93 -4.64 -15.62
N THR A 14 -12.34 -3.44 -15.57
CA THR A 14 -12.74 -2.36 -14.66
C THR A 14 -14.21 -1.96 -14.81
N SER A 15 -14.72 -1.91 -16.05
CA SER A 15 -16.14 -1.60 -16.31
C SER A 15 -17.07 -2.65 -15.72
N ALA A 16 -16.77 -3.94 -15.92
CA ALA A 16 -17.60 -5.03 -15.42
C ALA A 16 -17.62 -5.08 -13.88
N VAL A 17 -16.50 -4.74 -13.23
CA VAL A 17 -16.43 -4.60 -11.77
C VAL A 17 -17.24 -3.39 -11.31
N ALA A 18 -17.09 -2.23 -11.96
CA ALA A 18 -17.85 -1.03 -11.61
C ALA A 18 -19.37 -1.28 -11.72
N ASP A 19 -19.81 -1.94 -12.79
CA ASP A 19 -21.23 -2.23 -13.00
C ASP A 19 -21.76 -3.26 -12.00
N TRP A 20 -20.92 -4.18 -11.50
CA TRP A 20 -21.29 -5.07 -10.40
C TRP A 20 -21.61 -4.32 -9.11
N PHE A 21 -20.83 -3.29 -8.76
CA PHE A 21 -21.13 -2.46 -7.58
C PHE A 21 -22.40 -1.64 -7.76
N LYS A 22 -22.64 -1.10 -8.97
CA LYS A 22 -23.84 -0.31 -9.27
C LYS A 22 -25.14 -1.12 -9.24
N ARG A 23 -25.10 -2.43 -9.51
CA ARG A 23 -26.30 -3.28 -9.52
C ARG A 23 -26.98 -3.42 -8.15
N HIS A 24 -26.34 -3.00 -7.06
CA HIS A 24 -26.95 -3.02 -5.74
C HIS A 24 -27.89 -1.81 -5.56
N PRO A 25 -29.22 -2.02 -5.56
CA PRO A 25 -30.22 -0.97 -5.78
C PRO A 25 -30.39 0.03 -4.63
N ALA A 26 -29.80 -0.24 -3.46
CA ALA A 26 -29.94 0.62 -2.29
C ALA A 26 -28.98 1.84 -2.28
N THR A 27 -28.13 2.03 -3.29
CA THR A 27 -27.10 3.09 -3.24
C THR A 27 -26.77 3.76 -4.56
N HIS A 28 -26.81 5.10 -4.55
CA HIS A 28 -26.30 5.94 -5.62
C HIS A 28 -24.78 6.02 -5.54
N TRP A 29 -24.12 5.38 -6.50
CA TRP A 29 -22.68 5.51 -6.69
C TRP A 29 -22.39 6.65 -7.68
N SER A 30 -21.63 7.65 -7.27
CA SER A 30 -20.94 8.54 -8.20
C SER A 30 -19.80 7.77 -8.86
N VAL A 31 -19.55 8.01 -10.14
CA VAL A 31 -18.44 7.39 -10.86
C VAL A 31 -17.63 8.46 -11.55
N GLU A 32 -16.33 8.45 -11.28
CA GLU A 32 -15.36 9.31 -11.89
C GLU A 32 -14.32 8.45 -12.62
N ARG A 33 -14.01 8.82 -13.85
CA ARG A 33 -12.95 8.18 -14.64
C ARG A 33 -11.73 9.09 -14.64
N MET A 34 -10.61 8.54 -14.18
CA MET A 34 -9.29 9.15 -14.20
C MET A 34 -8.45 8.47 -15.30
N GLN A 35 -7.29 9.05 -15.65
CA GLN A 35 -6.43 8.52 -16.72
C GLN A 35 -6.01 7.06 -16.49
N ASP A 36 -5.80 6.64 -15.25
CA ASP A 36 -5.27 5.33 -14.86
C ASP A 36 -6.23 4.50 -14.00
N ALA A 37 -7.43 5.02 -13.69
CA ALA A 37 -8.34 4.37 -12.76
C ALA A 37 -9.80 4.80 -12.95
N THR A 38 -10.72 3.97 -12.47
CA THR A 38 -12.13 4.34 -12.26
C THR A 38 -12.40 4.40 -10.76
N VAL A 39 -12.94 5.51 -10.27
CA VAL A 39 -13.30 5.68 -8.87
C VAL A 39 -14.81 5.67 -8.74
N LEU A 40 -15.34 4.81 -7.86
CA LEU A 40 -16.73 4.83 -7.44
C LEU A 40 -16.79 5.48 -6.06
N GLY A 41 -17.71 6.40 -5.83
CA GLY A 41 -17.92 7.06 -4.54
C GLY A 41 -19.37 6.94 -4.09
N ARG A 42 -19.61 6.76 -2.79
CA ARG A 42 -20.93 6.92 -2.18
C ARG A 42 -20.85 7.46 -0.77
N ALA A 43 -21.84 8.27 -0.39
CA ALA A 43 -22.06 8.62 1.00
C ALA A 43 -22.97 7.57 1.66
N GLU A 44 -22.66 7.20 2.89
CA GLU A 44 -23.45 6.31 3.74
C GLU A 44 -23.42 6.82 5.18
N GLY A 45 -24.45 7.60 5.55
CA GLY A 45 -24.49 8.31 6.83
C GLY A 45 -23.31 9.26 6.99
N LYS A 46 -22.52 9.05 8.05
CA LYS A 46 -21.30 9.84 8.34
C LYS A 46 -20.05 9.41 7.57
N HIS A 47 -20.15 8.34 6.78
CA HIS A 47 -19.03 7.76 6.07
C HIS A 47 -19.11 8.03 4.58
N PHE A 48 -17.96 8.18 3.95
CA PHE A 48 -17.81 8.21 2.51
C PHE A 48 -17.01 6.99 2.07
N ILE A 49 -17.60 6.18 1.22
CA ILE A 49 -17.01 4.94 0.70
C ILE A 49 -16.53 5.22 -0.71
N THR A 50 -15.26 4.93 -0.96
CA THR A 50 -14.67 4.99 -2.30
C THR A 50 -14.12 3.64 -2.72
N ILE A 51 -14.21 3.35 -4.01
CA ILE A 51 -13.64 2.16 -4.65
C ILE A 51 -12.81 2.64 -5.82
N LYS A 52 -11.48 2.59 -5.69
CA LYS A 52 -10.56 2.83 -6.81
C LYS A 52 -10.33 1.51 -7.54
N LEU A 53 -10.63 1.48 -8.83
CA LEU A 53 -10.42 0.36 -9.73
C LEU A 53 -9.31 0.71 -10.71
N THR A 54 -8.19 0.00 -10.64
CA THR A 54 -7.05 0.16 -11.54
C THR A 54 -6.97 -1.06 -12.46
N PRO A 55 -6.88 -0.86 -13.78
CA PRO A 55 -6.75 -1.97 -14.72
C PRO A 55 -5.43 -2.72 -14.49
N LEU A 56 -5.48 -4.05 -14.61
CA LEU A 56 -4.33 -4.94 -14.71
C LEU A 56 -4.34 -5.59 -16.09
N ARG A 57 -3.20 -6.20 -16.49
CA ARG A 57 -3.10 -6.96 -17.75
C ARG A 57 -4.25 -7.97 -17.91
N ASP A 58 -4.54 -8.70 -16.83
CA ASP A 58 -5.56 -9.77 -16.79
C ASP A 58 -6.63 -9.53 -15.71
N GLY A 59 -7.12 -8.29 -15.59
CA GLY A 59 -8.26 -7.99 -14.70
C GLY A 59 -8.22 -6.60 -14.08
N THR A 60 -8.65 -6.52 -12.82
CA THR A 60 -8.79 -5.27 -12.07
C THR A 60 -8.26 -5.42 -10.66
N ARG A 61 -7.45 -4.45 -10.23
CA ARG A 61 -7.15 -4.23 -8.82
C ARG A 61 -8.15 -3.24 -8.25
N GLY A 62 -8.83 -3.62 -7.18
CA GLY A 62 -9.71 -2.74 -6.43
C GLY A 62 -9.13 -2.33 -5.09
N LEU A 63 -9.37 -1.09 -4.70
CA LEU A 63 -9.12 -0.58 -3.34
C LEU A 63 -10.40 0.06 -2.82
N VAL A 64 -11.01 -0.56 -1.83
CA VAL A 64 -12.15 -0.01 -1.09
C VAL A 64 -11.61 0.80 0.09
N SER A 65 -12.10 2.02 0.26
CA SER A 65 -11.77 2.89 1.40
C SER A 65 -13.06 3.44 2.02
N ILE A 66 -13.14 3.42 3.34
CA ILE A 66 -14.26 3.99 4.10
C ILE A 66 -13.71 5.12 4.95
N ILE A 67 -14.22 6.33 4.77
CA ILE A 67 -13.72 7.55 5.42
C ILE A 67 -14.82 8.14 6.29
N ASP A 68 -14.56 8.39 7.57
CA ASP A 68 -15.38 9.30 8.38
C ASP A 68 -14.98 10.74 8.04
N LEU A 69 -15.89 11.51 7.44
CA LEU A 69 -15.58 12.84 6.90
C LEU A 69 -15.17 13.85 7.99
N ALA A 70 -15.82 13.78 9.15
CA ALA A 70 -15.51 14.68 10.27
C ALA A 70 -14.11 14.39 10.83
N LYS A 71 -13.78 13.10 11.00
CA LYS A 71 -12.42 12.69 11.42
C LYS A 71 -11.37 12.98 10.36
N ALA A 72 -11.70 12.84 9.07
CA ALA A 72 -10.76 13.07 7.99
C ALA A 72 -10.27 14.52 7.93
N ALA A 73 -11.16 15.49 8.13
CA ALA A 73 -10.81 16.91 8.18
C ALA A 73 -9.86 17.22 9.35
N GLN A 74 -10.10 16.62 10.52
CA GLN A 74 -9.25 16.82 11.70
C GLN A 74 -7.88 16.15 11.59
N GLU A 75 -7.79 15.02 10.90
CA GLU A 75 -6.55 14.24 10.74
C GLU A 75 -5.67 14.69 9.57
N GLN A 76 -6.15 15.59 8.71
CA GLN A 76 -5.42 16.00 7.50
C GLN A 76 -4.08 16.70 7.79
N PRO A 77 -3.96 17.63 8.76
CA PRO A 77 -2.67 18.21 9.12
C PRO A 77 -1.69 17.18 9.69
N ARG A 78 -2.19 16.25 10.52
CA ARG A 78 -1.39 15.16 11.11
C ARG A 78 -0.86 14.22 10.04
N LEU A 79 -1.68 13.89 9.04
CA LEU A 79 -1.26 13.13 7.88
C LEU A 79 -0.10 13.82 7.14
N GLN A 80 -0.25 15.09 6.81
CA GLN A 80 0.78 15.81 6.05
C GLN A 80 2.11 15.84 6.81
N ALA A 81 2.07 16.12 8.11
CA ALA A 81 3.26 16.08 8.96
C ALA A 81 3.91 14.69 8.97
N ARG A 82 3.12 13.62 9.10
CA ARG A 82 3.60 12.23 9.08
C ARG A 82 4.24 11.86 7.72
N LEU A 83 3.64 12.27 6.61
CA LEU A 83 4.19 12.03 5.27
C LEU A 83 5.48 12.82 5.03
N ALA A 84 5.53 14.08 5.45
CA ALA A 84 6.74 14.90 5.38
C ALA A 84 7.87 14.26 6.20
N GLN A 85 7.56 13.75 7.39
CA GLN A 85 8.53 13.03 8.22
C GLN A 85 9.06 11.78 7.51
N TRP A 86 8.19 10.96 6.92
CA TRP A 86 8.61 9.81 6.12
C TRP A 86 9.56 10.21 5.00
N VAL A 87 9.22 11.23 4.20
CA VAL A 87 10.08 11.68 3.09
C VAL A 87 11.43 12.22 3.60
N SER A 88 11.45 12.93 4.74
CA SER A 88 12.68 13.49 5.31
C SER A 88 13.68 12.44 5.83
N GLU A 89 13.19 11.25 6.20
CA GLU A 89 14.01 10.16 6.74
C GLU A 89 14.56 9.22 5.64
N LEU A 90 14.13 9.42 4.39
CA LEU A 90 14.46 8.56 3.25
C LEU A 90 15.47 9.24 2.32
N PRO A 91 16.14 8.47 1.43
CA PRO A 91 17.14 9.03 0.52
C PRO A 91 16.57 10.15 -0.36
N SER A 92 17.43 11.11 -0.71
CA SER A 92 17.08 12.21 -1.61
C SER A 92 16.51 11.71 -2.93
N GLY A 93 15.52 12.43 -3.46
CA GLY A 93 14.82 12.04 -4.70
C GLY A 93 13.78 10.95 -4.52
N THR A 94 13.49 10.53 -3.27
CA THR A 94 12.36 9.66 -2.98
C THR A 94 11.03 10.37 -3.22
N ARG A 95 10.20 9.77 -4.06
CA ARG A 95 8.83 10.22 -4.34
C ARG A 95 7.84 9.19 -3.81
N LEU A 96 6.84 9.66 -3.08
CA LEU A 96 5.72 8.86 -2.62
C LEU A 96 4.72 8.67 -3.77
N MET A 97 4.53 7.44 -4.22
CA MET A 97 3.60 7.10 -5.31
C MET A 97 2.22 6.75 -4.78
N ASN A 98 2.15 6.06 -3.66
CA ASN A 98 0.90 5.68 -3.05
C ASN A 98 1.04 5.65 -1.53
N HIS A 99 -0.01 6.08 -0.85
CA HIS A 99 -0.12 5.98 0.60
C HIS A 99 -1.54 5.58 0.96
N VAL A 100 -1.65 4.55 1.78
CA VAL A 100 -2.90 4.09 2.35
C VAL A 100 -2.64 3.88 3.83
N ALA A 101 -3.40 4.56 4.69
CA ALA A 101 -3.38 4.24 6.12
C ALA A 101 -4.79 4.10 6.64
N SER A 102 -4.98 3.19 7.58
CA SER A 102 -6.25 2.93 8.24
C SER A 102 -6.05 2.71 9.73
N ASN A 103 -7.05 3.05 10.53
CA ASN A 103 -7.10 2.69 11.95
C ASN A 103 -8.36 1.88 12.21
N ASP A 104 -8.20 0.57 12.37
CA ASP A 104 -9.28 -0.38 12.63
C ASP A 104 -9.20 -0.85 14.09
N ALA A 105 -10.10 -0.35 14.94
CA ALA A 105 -10.17 -0.70 16.37
C ALA A 105 -8.82 -0.58 17.14
N GLY A 106 -8.09 0.53 16.94
CA GLY A 106 -6.79 0.76 17.59
C GLY A 106 -5.62 0.08 16.87
N ARG A 107 -5.88 -0.63 15.77
CA ARG A 107 -4.86 -1.17 14.88
C ARG A 107 -4.58 -0.19 13.74
N LEU A 108 -3.54 0.60 13.90
CA LEU A 108 -3.05 1.50 12.88
C LEU A 108 -2.25 0.69 11.84
N SER A 109 -2.71 0.68 10.60
CA SER A 109 -2.00 0.08 9.47
C SER A 109 -1.63 1.18 8.46
N GLU A 110 -0.42 1.15 7.94
CA GLU A 110 0.07 2.13 6.97
C GLU A 110 0.88 1.43 5.88
N HIS A 111 0.49 1.65 4.64
CA HIS A 111 1.13 1.14 3.44
C HIS A 111 1.62 2.29 2.56
N LEU A 112 2.91 2.30 2.27
CA LEU A 112 3.58 3.28 1.43
C LEU A 112 4.20 2.57 0.22
N VAL A 113 4.08 3.19 -0.95
CA VAL A 113 4.79 2.80 -2.17
C VAL A 113 5.64 3.99 -2.59
N LEU A 114 6.95 3.78 -2.65
CA LEU A 114 7.94 4.83 -2.87
C LEU A 114 8.86 4.45 -4.02
N VAL A 115 9.36 5.45 -4.74
CA VAL A 115 10.32 5.26 -5.85
C VAL A 115 11.44 6.28 -5.78
N ASN A 116 12.65 5.88 -6.18
CA ASN A 116 13.79 6.77 -6.41
C ASN A 116 14.81 6.17 -7.38
N GLN A 117 15.91 6.89 -7.62
CA GLN A 117 17.03 6.44 -8.46
C GLN A 117 18.19 5.83 -7.66
N GLN A 118 18.03 5.66 -6.35
CA GLN A 118 19.08 5.14 -5.48
C GLN A 118 19.18 3.61 -5.58
N SER A 119 20.31 3.05 -5.15
CA SER A 119 20.49 1.60 -5.14
C SER A 119 19.54 0.93 -4.14
N GLU A 120 19.16 -0.31 -4.44
CA GLU A 120 18.35 -1.14 -3.54
C GLU A 120 18.98 -1.24 -2.14
N ALA A 121 20.31 -1.42 -2.08
CA ALA A 121 21.04 -1.52 -0.82
C ALA A 121 20.99 -0.22 0.00
N LEU A 122 21.10 0.95 -0.65
CA LEU A 122 20.99 2.24 0.04
C LEU A 122 19.57 2.49 0.55
N ASN A 123 18.57 2.14 -0.26
CA ASN A 123 17.16 2.21 0.14
C ASN A 123 16.87 1.29 1.33
N MET A 124 17.33 0.05 1.27
CA MET A 124 17.17 -0.93 2.35
C MET A 124 17.80 -0.43 3.65
N ARG A 125 19.05 0.05 3.60
CA ARG A 125 19.74 0.60 4.77
C ARG A 125 18.98 1.79 5.37
N SER A 126 18.53 2.72 4.54
CA SER A 126 17.87 3.95 4.99
C SER A 126 16.49 3.68 5.59
N VAL A 127 15.69 2.84 4.93
CA VAL A 127 14.37 2.41 5.44
C VAL A 127 14.50 1.62 6.74
N THR A 128 15.48 0.71 6.81
CA THR A 128 15.76 -0.05 8.03
C THR A 128 16.11 0.87 9.18
N ALA A 129 16.99 1.85 8.96
CA ALA A 129 17.35 2.85 9.98
C ALA A 129 16.14 3.71 10.39
N ALA A 130 15.28 4.10 9.45
CA ALA A 130 14.06 4.86 9.74
C ALA A 130 13.08 4.06 10.60
N LEU A 131 12.83 2.79 10.27
CA LEU A 131 11.96 1.91 11.06
C LEU A 131 12.54 1.64 12.45
N VAL A 132 13.85 1.43 12.57
CA VAL A 132 14.51 1.26 13.88
C VAL A 132 14.35 2.51 14.76
N ARG A 133 14.54 3.71 14.21
CA ARG A 133 14.28 4.97 14.93
C ARG A 133 12.82 5.12 15.39
N ARG A 134 11.89 4.46 14.69
CA ARG A 134 10.46 4.42 15.01
C ARG A 134 10.08 3.29 15.98
N GLY A 135 11.07 2.59 16.55
CA GLY A 135 10.86 1.57 17.58
C GLY A 135 10.56 0.16 17.06
N PHE A 136 10.74 -0.08 15.76
CA PHE A 136 10.72 -1.42 15.19
C PHE A 136 12.08 -2.09 15.39
N ALA A 137 12.12 -3.43 15.47
CA ALA A 137 13.36 -4.20 15.51
C ALA A 137 13.40 -5.15 14.32
N VAL A 138 14.57 -5.30 13.69
CA VAL A 138 14.75 -6.23 12.56
C VAL A 138 14.59 -7.65 13.09
N GLU A 139 13.64 -8.40 12.52
CA GLU A 139 13.47 -9.81 12.82
C GLU A 139 14.21 -10.67 11.79
N ARG A 140 14.08 -10.33 10.50
CA ARG A 140 14.58 -11.16 9.41
C ARG A 140 14.80 -10.38 8.13
N THR A 141 15.80 -10.80 7.36
CA THR A 141 16.01 -10.34 5.98
C THR A 141 15.85 -11.53 5.04
N LEU A 142 15.05 -11.37 3.99
CA LEU A 142 14.78 -12.35 2.96
C LEU A 142 15.32 -11.83 1.62
N ASP A 143 15.98 -12.70 0.87
CA ASP A 143 16.44 -12.41 -0.48
C ASP A 143 15.72 -13.34 -1.46
N SER A 144 15.14 -12.78 -2.52
CA SER A 144 14.50 -13.55 -3.60
C SER A 144 15.41 -14.65 -4.18
N SER A 145 16.74 -14.45 -4.19
CA SER A 145 17.72 -15.45 -4.64
C SER A 145 17.83 -16.68 -3.73
N SER A 146 17.34 -16.58 -2.49
CA SER A 146 17.33 -17.67 -1.51
C SER A 146 16.03 -18.49 -1.52
N ILE A 147 15.02 -18.08 -2.31
CA ILE A 147 13.77 -18.81 -2.48
C ILE A 147 13.99 -19.95 -3.47
N LYS A 148 14.31 -21.14 -2.96
CA LYS A 148 14.18 -22.38 -3.75
C LYS A 148 12.70 -22.60 -4.01
N THR A 149 12.22 -22.31 -5.21
CA THR A 149 10.87 -22.68 -5.65
C THR A 149 10.73 -24.20 -5.58
N ALA A 150 10.06 -24.71 -4.55
CA ALA A 150 9.75 -26.12 -4.37
C ALA A 150 8.58 -26.59 -5.27
N SER A 151 8.50 -26.10 -6.51
CA SER A 151 7.46 -26.52 -7.45
C SER A 151 8.04 -26.77 -8.84
N PRO A 152 8.15 -28.05 -9.28
CA PRO A 152 8.68 -28.41 -10.59
C PRO A 152 7.71 -28.14 -11.76
N SER A 153 6.62 -27.40 -11.55
CA SER A 153 5.57 -27.15 -12.55
C SER A 153 5.47 -25.72 -13.08
N ALA A 154 6.38 -24.80 -12.69
CA ALA A 154 6.38 -23.44 -13.21
C ALA A 154 7.12 -23.38 -14.55
N SER A 155 6.47 -22.84 -15.59
CA SER A 155 7.06 -22.58 -16.90
C SER A 155 8.39 -21.80 -16.78
N PRO A 156 9.43 -22.15 -17.57
CA PRO A 156 10.80 -21.64 -17.40
C PRO A 156 11.01 -20.14 -17.64
N ASP A 157 10.00 -19.39 -18.09
CA ASP A 157 10.17 -18.01 -18.57
C ASP A 157 9.72 -16.90 -17.61
N VAL A 158 9.23 -17.20 -16.41
CA VAL A 158 8.89 -16.16 -15.42
C VAL A 158 10.03 -16.00 -14.42
N LYS A 159 11.04 -15.20 -14.79
CA LYS A 159 12.06 -14.75 -13.83
C LYS A 159 11.39 -13.90 -12.77
N ALA A 160 11.24 -14.42 -11.55
CA ALA A 160 10.75 -13.62 -10.43
C ALA A 160 11.60 -12.34 -10.31
N PRO A 161 10.99 -11.15 -10.17
CA PRO A 161 11.74 -9.92 -10.04
C PRO A 161 12.67 -10.04 -8.83
N ALA A 162 13.96 -9.78 -9.04
CA ALA A 162 14.93 -9.76 -7.96
C ALA A 162 14.51 -8.69 -6.94
N GLY A 163 14.37 -9.10 -5.69
CA GLY A 163 13.95 -8.23 -4.60
C GLY A 163 14.36 -8.76 -3.23
N LYS A 164 14.40 -7.85 -2.26
CA LYS A 164 14.71 -8.13 -0.86
C LYS A 164 13.56 -7.70 0.00
N ALA A 165 13.30 -8.44 1.07
CA ALA A 165 12.33 -8.06 2.08
C ALA A 165 13.00 -8.03 3.46
N VAL A 166 12.66 -7.04 4.26
CA VAL A 166 13.06 -6.96 5.68
C VAL A 166 11.79 -6.98 6.52
N LEU A 167 11.70 -7.96 7.41
CA LEU A 167 10.62 -8.11 8.36
C LEU A 167 11.08 -7.52 9.70
N PHE A 168 10.18 -6.79 10.34
CA PHE A 168 10.41 -6.13 11.60
C PHE A 168 9.31 -6.49 12.60
N LYS A 169 9.70 -6.72 13.85
CA LYS A 169 8.77 -7.00 14.94
C LYS A 169 9.31 -6.47 16.26
N SER A 170 8.49 -5.74 17.01
CA SER A 170 8.82 -5.21 18.34
C SER A 170 7.53 -4.98 19.15
N GLY A 171 7.25 -5.88 20.10
CA GLY A 171 6.03 -5.81 20.91
C GLY A 171 4.76 -5.77 20.06
N THR A 172 4.02 -4.66 20.12
CA THR A 172 2.78 -4.40 19.38
C THR A 172 2.99 -3.85 17.95
N ARG A 173 4.24 -3.83 17.47
CA ARG A 173 4.63 -3.22 16.20
C ARG A 173 5.18 -4.26 15.24
N GLU A 174 4.66 -4.28 14.03
CA GLU A 174 5.12 -5.15 12.95
C GLU A 174 5.32 -4.31 11.68
N ALA A 175 6.37 -4.59 10.92
CA ALA A 175 6.54 -3.99 9.62
C ALA A 175 7.17 -4.95 8.61
N VAL A 176 6.86 -4.74 7.34
CA VAL A 176 7.52 -5.41 6.22
C VAL A 176 7.91 -4.32 5.22
N ALA A 177 9.20 -4.28 4.90
CA ALA A 177 9.73 -3.45 3.83
C ALA A 177 10.20 -4.33 2.68
N VAL A 178 9.74 -4.07 1.46
CA VAL A 178 10.13 -4.81 0.25
C VAL A 178 10.82 -3.86 -0.71
N PHE A 179 11.95 -4.28 -1.26
CA PHE A 179 12.79 -3.50 -2.16
C PHE A 179 12.98 -4.27 -3.45
N PHE A 180 12.81 -3.61 -4.59
CA PHE A 180 13.01 -4.22 -5.89
C PHE A 180 13.40 -3.16 -6.92
N ARG A 181 13.96 -3.61 -8.04
CA ARG A 181 14.26 -2.74 -9.18
C ARG A 181 13.08 -2.76 -10.14
N GLY A 182 12.52 -1.57 -10.40
CA GLY A 182 11.42 -1.39 -11.35
C GLY A 182 11.91 -1.33 -12.79
N GLU A 183 10.97 -1.44 -13.73
CA GLU A 183 11.23 -1.23 -15.15
C GLU A 183 11.71 0.22 -15.38
N GLY A 184 12.79 0.39 -16.14
CA GLY A 184 13.45 1.69 -16.37
C GLY A 184 14.62 2.03 -15.42
N GLY A 185 15.06 1.09 -14.57
CA GLY A 185 16.26 1.29 -13.74
C GLY A 185 16.07 2.17 -12.51
N GLN A 186 14.83 2.53 -12.20
CA GLN A 186 14.45 3.12 -10.92
C GLN A 186 14.26 2.03 -9.86
N SER A 187 14.57 2.34 -8.60
CA SER A 187 14.25 1.46 -7.48
C SER A 187 12.88 1.81 -6.92
N ALA A 188 12.11 0.78 -6.60
CA ALA A 188 10.82 0.90 -5.95
C ALA A 188 10.86 0.11 -4.64
N PHE A 189 10.19 0.63 -3.63
CA PHE A 189 10.07 -0.06 -2.36
C PHE A 189 8.74 0.22 -1.70
N THR A 190 8.26 -0.77 -0.97
CA THR A 190 7.05 -0.68 -0.18
C THR A 190 7.37 -0.79 1.30
N ILE A 191 6.61 -0.07 2.11
CA ILE A 191 6.68 -0.17 3.56
C ILE A 191 5.25 -0.43 4.02
N ASN A 192 5.04 -1.55 4.70
CA ASN A 192 3.80 -1.84 5.40
C ASN A 192 4.11 -1.86 6.89
N THR A 193 3.41 -1.04 7.67
CA THR A 193 3.52 -1.04 9.13
C THR A 193 2.16 -1.31 9.75
N VAL A 194 2.17 -2.03 10.85
CA VAL A 194 1.02 -2.33 11.69
C VAL A 194 1.42 -2.04 13.13
N ILE A 195 0.68 -1.17 13.79
CA ILE A 195 0.87 -0.80 15.19
C ILE A 195 -0.45 -1.04 15.90
N GLN A 196 -0.44 -1.89 16.93
CA GLN A 196 -1.55 -2.02 17.85
C GLN A 196 -1.37 -1.01 18.99
N GLU A 197 -2.23 -0.02 19.05
CA GLU A 197 -2.36 0.88 20.21
C GLU A 197 -3.01 0.06 21.34
N GLN A 198 -2.39 0.05 22.53
CA GLN A 198 -2.99 -0.58 23.71
C GLN A 198 -4.23 0.24 24.13
N PRO A 199 -5.32 -0.42 24.58
CA PRO A 199 -6.54 0.25 25.00
C PRO A 199 -6.34 1.15 26.23
#